data_AF-A0A3P1WWC3-F1
#
_entry.id   AF-A0A3P1WWC3-F1
#
_cell.length_a   1.000
_cell.length_b   1.000
_cell.length_c   1.000
_cell.angle_alpha   90.00
_cell.angle_beta   90.00
_cell.angle_gamma   90.00
#
_symmetry.space_group_name_H-M   'P 1'
#
loop_
_entity.id
_entity.type
_entity.pdbx_description
1 polymer ?
#
loop_
_entity_poly.entity_id
_entity_poly.type
_entity_poly.pdbx_seq_one_letter_code
_entity_poly.pdbx_strand_id
1 'polypeptide(L)'
;MMTTSYDELAARAERGELTVKPGTVLRGADAADEARRSLMDAVGTADLEELTHIVAGRPRVGTGSGASPVVRARVPQALKDRVAEVARREHRKESDVVRDALAAYVSRAG
;
A
#
# COMPACT_ATOMS: atom_id res chain seq x y z
N MET A 1 27.43 -0.44 26.89
CA MET A 1 26.31 0.41 27.38
C MET A 1 26.30 1.66 26.50
N MET A 2 25.48 1.67 25.43
CA MET A 2 25.43 2.68 24.37
C MET A 2 23.95 2.96 24.04
N THR A 3 23.16 3.30 25.06
CA THR A 3 21.72 3.54 24.95
C THR A 3 21.35 5.01 25.16
N THR A 4 22.22 5.79 25.81
CA THR A 4 21.94 7.17 26.23
C THR A 4 21.64 8.14 25.08
N SER A 5 22.25 7.96 23.89
CA SER A 5 22.11 8.94 22.80
C SER A 5 20.79 8.83 22.02
N TYR A 6 20.27 7.62 21.80
CA TYR A 6 18.99 7.43 21.10
C TYR A 6 17.80 7.66 22.02
N ASP A 7 17.92 7.26 23.30
CA ASP A 7 16.89 7.52 24.31
C ASP A 7 16.71 9.02 24.57
N GLU A 8 17.83 9.77 24.64
CA GLU A 8 17.79 11.23 24.77
C GLU A 8 17.20 11.91 23.52
N LEU A 9 17.55 11.41 22.32
CA LEU A 9 16.96 11.89 21.07
C LEU A 9 15.45 11.67 21.02
N ALA A 10 14.99 10.48 21.43
CA ALA A 10 13.57 10.15 21.52
C ALA A 10 12.85 11.08 22.50
N ALA A 11 13.40 11.27 23.71
CA ALA A 11 12.82 12.16 24.71
C ALA A 11 12.73 13.62 24.23
N ARG A 12 13.73 14.11 23.47
CA ARG A 12 13.69 15.44 22.85
C ARG A 12 12.63 15.54 21.74
N ALA A 13 12.45 14.48 20.96
CA ALA A 13 11.40 14.39 19.95
C ALA A 13 10.01 14.50 20.58
N GLU A 14 9.76 13.76 21.66
CA GLU A 14 8.49 13.78 22.40
C GLU A 14 8.17 15.15 23.01
N ARG A 15 9.20 15.89 23.46
CA ARG A 15 9.05 17.26 23.96
C ARG A 15 8.92 18.33 22.87
N GLY A 16 9.04 17.95 21.60
CA GLY A 16 8.98 18.89 20.47
C GLY A 16 10.20 19.80 20.36
N GLU A 17 11.34 19.41 20.91
CA GLU A 17 12.59 20.20 20.92
C GLU A 17 13.43 20.02 19.65
N LEU A 18 12.96 19.20 18.69
CA LEU A 18 13.64 18.99 17.44
C LEU A 18 13.35 20.14 16.47
N THR A 19 14.41 20.80 16.03
CA THR A 19 14.34 21.86 15.02
C THR A 19 14.81 21.30 13.68
N VAL A 20 14.13 21.71 12.60
CA VAL A 20 14.57 21.36 11.24
C VAL A 20 15.89 22.06 10.96
N LYS A 21 16.83 21.34 10.34
CA LYS A 21 18.10 21.92 9.91
C LYS A 21 17.83 23.02 8.86
N PRO A 22 18.35 24.25 9.05
CA PRO A 22 18.18 25.31 8.06
C PRO A 22 18.72 24.89 6.69
N GLY A 23 17.99 25.21 5.62
CA GLY A 23 18.39 24.90 4.24
C GLY A 23 18.09 23.49 3.76
N THR A 24 17.51 22.60 4.59
CA THR A 24 17.15 21.23 4.18
C THR A 24 15.68 21.06 3.85
N VAL A 25 14.89 22.13 3.91
CA VAL A 25 13.45 22.07 3.67
C VAL A 25 13.19 22.04 2.17
N LEU A 26 12.75 20.87 1.68
CA LEU A 26 12.24 20.74 0.32
C LEU A 26 10.80 21.23 0.25
N ARG A 27 10.39 21.74 -0.92
CA ARG A 27 9.03 22.25 -1.18
C ARG A 27 8.55 21.81 -2.57
N GLY A 28 7.24 21.79 -2.78
CA GLY A 28 6.65 21.53 -4.09
C GLY A 28 7.01 20.15 -4.64
N ALA A 29 7.36 20.08 -5.92
CA ALA A 29 7.68 18.84 -6.61
C ALA A 29 8.85 18.09 -5.96
N ASP A 30 9.92 18.81 -5.58
CA ASP A 30 11.09 18.21 -4.94
C ASP A 30 10.75 17.53 -3.61
N ALA A 31 9.82 18.11 -2.84
CA ALA A 31 9.34 17.49 -1.61
C ALA A 31 8.52 16.22 -1.90
N ALA A 32 7.71 16.23 -2.95
CA ALA A 32 6.89 15.07 -3.34
C ALA A 32 7.76 13.90 -3.81
N ASP A 33 8.79 14.18 -4.61
CA ASP A 33 9.71 13.16 -5.09
C ASP A 33 10.54 12.56 -3.96
N GLU A 34 11.07 13.38 -3.05
CA GLU A 34 11.82 12.90 -1.88
C GLU A 34 10.94 12.11 -0.91
N ALA A 35 9.69 12.56 -0.70
CA ALA A 35 8.74 11.82 0.13
C ALA A 35 8.40 10.46 -0.48
N ARG A 36 8.16 10.39 -1.80
CA ARG A 36 7.91 9.12 -2.51
C ARG A 36 9.08 8.17 -2.34
N ARG A 37 10.30 8.65 -2.56
CA ARG A 37 11.53 7.87 -2.41
C ARG A 37 11.70 7.36 -0.97
N SER A 38 11.54 8.24 0.02
CA SER A 38 11.68 7.89 1.43
C SER A 38 10.69 6.81 1.86
N LEU A 39 9.45 6.88 1.36
CA LEU A 39 8.41 5.87 1.63
C LEU A 39 8.73 4.52 0.96
N MET A 40 9.19 4.54 -0.29
CA MET A 40 9.65 3.35 -1.01
C MET A 40 10.81 2.65 -0.27
N ASP A 41 11.84 3.42 0.12
CA ASP A 41 13.01 2.90 0.84
C ASP A 41 12.63 2.31 2.21
N ALA A 42 11.74 2.98 2.96
CA ALA A 42 11.30 2.51 4.28
C ALA A 42 10.51 1.19 4.21
N VAL A 43 9.78 0.95 3.12
CA VAL A 43 8.96 -0.23 2.91
C VAL A 43 9.72 -1.34 2.16
N GLY A 44 10.83 -1.00 1.49
CA GLY A 44 11.64 -1.94 0.72
C GLY A 44 11.05 -2.29 -0.66
N THR A 45 10.23 -1.41 -1.24
CA THR A 45 9.66 -1.58 -2.58
C THR A 45 10.06 -0.44 -3.50
N ALA A 46 10.31 -0.75 -4.77
CA ALA A 46 10.52 0.24 -5.83
C ALA A 46 9.23 0.55 -6.63
N ASP A 47 8.12 -0.11 -6.29
CA ASP A 47 6.84 0.00 -6.98
C ASP A 47 5.87 0.87 -6.19
N LEU A 48 5.35 1.92 -6.83
CA LEU A 48 4.42 2.87 -6.23
C LEU A 48 3.05 2.22 -5.92
N GLU A 49 2.61 1.28 -6.74
CA GLU A 49 1.36 0.55 -6.54
C GLU A 49 1.48 -0.39 -5.35
N GLU A 50 2.62 -1.09 -5.22
CA GLU A 50 2.93 -1.91 -4.05
C GLU A 50 3.04 -1.07 -2.76
N LEU A 51 3.72 0.09 -2.84
CA LEU A 51 3.78 1.04 -1.72
C LEU A 51 2.37 1.47 -1.28
N THR A 52 1.50 1.80 -2.24
CA THR A 52 0.11 2.20 -1.96
C THR A 52 -0.65 1.07 -1.26
N HIS A 53 -0.47 -0.17 -1.71
CA HIS A 53 -1.08 -1.35 -1.08
C HIS A 53 -0.60 -1.60 0.35
N ILE A 54 0.68 -1.34 0.64
CA ILE A 54 1.26 -1.55 1.97
C ILE A 54 0.84 -0.42 2.93
N VAL A 55 0.98 0.84 2.51
CA VAL A 55 0.74 2.02 3.35
C VAL A 55 -0.75 2.27 3.61
N ALA A 56 -1.61 2.11 2.61
CA ALA A 56 -3.06 2.22 2.81
C ALA A 56 -3.63 1.03 3.60
N GLY A 57 -2.83 -0.02 3.81
CA GLY A 57 -3.26 -1.34 4.22
C GLY A 57 -4.02 -2.03 3.09
N ARG A 58 -3.90 -3.36 2.98
CA ARG A 58 -4.76 -4.13 2.08
C ARG A 58 -6.22 -3.81 2.45
N PRO A 59 -7.02 -3.17 1.58
CA PRO A 59 -8.37 -2.76 1.93
C PRO A 59 -9.14 -3.94 2.51
N ARG A 60 -9.59 -3.82 3.76
CA ARG A 60 -10.44 -4.85 4.35
C ARG A 60 -11.74 -4.88 3.55
N VAL A 61 -12.15 -6.07 3.16
CA VAL A 61 -13.49 -6.27 2.61
C VAL A 61 -14.50 -5.88 3.69
N GLY A 62 -15.30 -4.85 3.43
CA GLY A 62 -16.36 -4.37 4.33
C GLY A 62 -15.93 -3.21 5.23
N THR A 63 -16.19 -1.98 4.82
CA THR A 63 -16.19 -0.77 5.68
C THR A 63 -17.46 -0.69 6.53
N GLY A 64 -17.77 -1.81 7.20
CA GLY A 64 -18.90 -1.99 8.10
C GLY A 64 -18.92 -3.44 8.56
N SER A 65 -19.03 -3.68 9.86
CA SER A 65 -19.26 -5.02 10.39
C SER A 65 -20.54 -5.58 9.76
N GLY A 66 -20.40 -6.53 8.83
CA GLY A 66 -21.52 -7.08 8.05
C GLY A 66 -21.05 -8.05 6.97
N ALA A 67 -21.98 -8.86 6.45
CA ALA A 67 -21.67 -9.87 5.43
C ALA A 67 -21.12 -9.20 4.16
N SER A 68 -19.96 -9.66 3.69
CA SER A 68 -19.40 -9.21 2.41
C SER A 68 -20.33 -9.64 1.26
N PRO A 69 -20.80 -8.72 0.40
CA PRO A 69 -21.68 -9.08 -0.70
C PRO A 69 -20.96 -9.96 -1.72
N VAL A 70 -21.68 -10.92 -2.30
CA VAL A 70 -21.12 -11.89 -3.25
C VAL A 70 -21.65 -11.60 -4.65
N VAL A 71 -20.72 -11.43 -5.60
CA VAL A 71 -21.04 -11.37 -7.03
C VAL A 71 -20.95 -12.79 -7.60
N ARG A 72 -22.06 -13.30 -8.17
CA ARG A 72 -22.11 -14.60 -8.86
C ARG A 72 -22.34 -14.39 -10.34
N ALA A 73 -21.47 -14.95 -11.17
CA ALA A 73 -21.62 -14.94 -12.63
C ALA A 73 -21.21 -16.29 -13.21
N ARG A 74 -21.87 -16.71 -14.29
CA ARG A 74 -21.39 -17.84 -15.09
C ARG A 74 -20.30 -17.34 -16.02
N VAL A 75 -19.18 -18.05 -16.06
CA VAL A 75 -18.03 -17.74 -16.91
C VAL A 75 -17.68 -18.96 -17.77
N PRO A 76 -17.17 -18.76 -19.00
CA PRO A 76 -16.60 -19.86 -19.77
C PRO A 76 -15.47 -20.55 -19.00
N GLN A 77 -15.33 -21.87 -19.15
CA GLN A 77 -14.29 -22.64 -18.44
C GLN A 77 -12.88 -22.09 -18.73
N ALA A 78 -12.61 -21.73 -19.99
CA ALA A 78 -11.33 -21.14 -20.39
C ALA A 78 -10.99 -19.84 -19.61
N LEU A 79 -11.99 -19.04 -19.23
CA LEU A 79 -11.76 -17.85 -18.43
C LEU A 79 -11.42 -18.21 -16.98
N LYS A 80 -12.10 -19.22 -16.42
CA LYS A 80 -11.79 -19.73 -15.09
C LYS A 80 -10.36 -20.29 -15.02
N ASP A 81 -9.95 -21.05 -16.03
CA ASP A 81 -8.61 -21.63 -16.10
C ASP A 81 -7.54 -20.54 -16.18
N ARG A 82 -7.80 -19.46 -16.93
CA ARG A 82 -6.92 -18.28 -16.98
C ARG A 82 -6.80 -17.57 -15.63
N VAL A 83 -7.90 -17.43 -14.89
CA VAL A 83 -7.87 -16.85 -13.54
C VAL A 83 -7.03 -17.71 -12.59
N ALA A 84 -7.19 -19.03 -12.65
CA ALA A 84 -6.39 -19.96 -11.86
C ALA A 84 -4.89 -19.89 -12.20
N GLU A 85 -4.53 -19.73 -13.48
CA GLU A 85 -3.16 -19.54 -13.91
C GLU A 85 -2.54 -18.25 -13.35
N VAL A 86 -3.27 -17.13 -13.45
CA VAL A 86 -2.84 -15.84 -12.90
C VAL A 86 -2.65 -15.93 -11.39
N ALA A 87 -3.62 -16.52 -10.68
CA ALA A 87 -3.55 -16.71 -9.24
C ALA A 87 -2.31 -17.54 -8.82
N ARG A 88 -2.01 -18.62 -9.57
CA ARG A 88 -0.84 -19.46 -9.31
C ARG A 88 0.47 -18.73 -9.54
N ARG A 89 0.59 -18.03 -10.68
CA ARG A 89 1.78 -17.26 -11.05
C ARG A 89 2.09 -16.16 -10.03
N GLU A 90 1.06 -15.52 -9.48
CA GLU A 90 1.21 -14.41 -8.54
C GLU A 90 1.22 -14.86 -7.07
N HIS A 91 1.10 -16.16 -6.78
CA HIS A 91 0.95 -16.70 -5.43
C HIS A 91 -0.22 -16.08 -4.63
N ARG A 92 -1.34 -15.84 -5.32
CA ARG A 92 -2.54 -15.19 -4.76
C ARG A 92 -3.75 -16.11 -4.81
N LYS A 93 -4.80 -15.77 -4.04
CA LYS A 93 -6.09 -16.46 -4.13
C LYS A 93 -6.85 -15.98 -5.37
N GLU A 94 -7.53 -16.88 -6.06
CA GLU A 94 -8.39 -16.54 -7.22
C GLU A 94 -9.42 -15.44 -6.88
N SER A 95 -9.97 -15.47 -5.65
CA SER A 95 -10.90 -14.44 -5.18
C SER A 95 -10.31 -13.04 -5.11
N ASP A 96 -9.01 -12.93 -4.83
CA ASP A 96 -8.32 -11.63 -4.80
C ASP A 96 -8.08 -11.14 -6.23
N VAL A 97 -7.65 -12.02 -7.13
CA VAL A 97 -7.48 -11.72 -8.56
C VAL A 97 -8.79 -11.23 -9.18
N VAL A 98 -9.90 -11.93 -8.93
CA VAL A 98 -11.21 -11.55 -9.47
C VAL A 98 -11.69 -10.22 -8.89
N ARG A 99 -11.46 -9.98 -7.59
CA ARG A 99 -11.87 -8.74 -6.94
C ARG A 99 -11.14 -7.53 -7.52
N ASP A 100 -9.83 -7.63 -7.69
CA ASP A 100 -9.02 -6.53 -8.20
C ASP A 100 -9.30 -6.27 -9.68
N ALA A 101 -9.48 -7.32 -10.47
CA ALA A 101 -9.89 -7.18 -11.87
C ALA A 101 -11.25 -6.48 -12.01
N LEU A 102 -12.22 -6.84 -11.14
CA LEU A 102 -13.54 -6.21 -11.13
C LEU A 102 -13.47 -4.74 -10.70
N ALA A 103 -12.70 -4.42 -9.67
CA ALA A 103 -12.48 -3.04 -9.21
C ALA A 103 -11.85 -2.20 -10.32
N ALA A 104 -10.78 -2.68 -10.94
CA ALA A 104 -10.10 -2.00 -12.03
C ALA A 104 -11.00 -1.76 -13.26
N TYR A 105 -11.88 -2.72 -13.59
CA TYR A 105 -12.83 -2.56 -14.69
C TYR A 105 -13.86 -1.46 -14.39
N VAL A 106 -14.47 -1.49 -13.20
CA VAL A 106 -15.49 -0.51 -12.80
C VAL A 106 -14.90 0.89 -12.71
N SER A 107 -13.69 1.05 -12.15
CA SER A 107 -13.01 2.36 -12.07
C SER A 107 -12.65 2.96 -13.43
N ARG A 108 -12.53 2.14 -14.49
CA ARG A 108 -12.30 2.63 -15.87
C ARG A 108 -13.60 2.91 -16.62
N ALA A 109 -14.69 2.26 -16.22
CA ALA A 109 -15.98 2.33 -16.90
C ALA A 109 -16.90 3.44 -16.35
N GLY A 110 -16.64 3.93 -15.12
CA GLY A 110 -17.26 5.12 -14.53
C GLY A 110 -16.41 6.36 -14.74
#